data_AF-A0A7V6JUD7-F1
#
_entry.id   AF-A0A7V6JUD7-F1
#
_cell.length_a   1.000
_cell.length_b   1.000
_cell.length_c   1.000
_cell.angle_alpha   90.00
_cell.angle_beta   90.00
_cell.angle_gamma   90.00
#
_symmetry.space_group_name_H-M   'P 1'
#
loop_
_entity.id
_entity.type
_entity.pdbx_description
1 polymer ?
#
loop_
_entity_poly.entity_id
_entity_poly.type
_entity_poly.pdbx_seq_one_letter_code
_entity_poly.pdbx_strand_id
1 'polypeptide(L)'
;MKTYIFVALFAIALSSSTLEGQENYIHVPPSHVTVFSSGAQLSGDAAVTLQPGTWEYVAGGLSPYIDPNSIQVRGEGDFMIMGVSHRNNYLENPSESDKISALRERIKALQIRIEDEETATEVLLERERFLKANYDIVSQKSTITPEQFKAMIEIYGAGMESVKSAILKKNRILKEYREEKEKLDQQLAGTIDRSKMPTGEIVMTLSGSKPVTGKLKIS
;
A
#
# COMPACT_ATOMS: atom_id res chain seq x y z
N MET A 1 10.04 50.11 -39.30
CA MET A 1 9.72 48.89 -40.06
C MET A 1 10.77 47.76 -39.92
N LYS A 2 12.04 48.04 -39.57
CA LYS A 2 13.06 46.98 -39.35
C LYS A 2 12.98 46.27 -37.99
N THR A 3 12.41 46.91 -36.96
CA THR A 3 12.25 46.35 -35.61
C THR A 3 11.13 45.31 -35.48
N TYR A 4 10.06 45.43 -36.26
CA TYR A 4 8.95 44.47 -36.25
C TYR A 4 9.26 43.16 -36.99
N ILE A 5 10.20 43.18 -37.93
CA ILE A 5 10.68 41.98 -38.64
C ILE A 5 11.48 41.07 -37.69
N PHE A 6 12.24 41.66 -36.75
CA PHE A 6 13.00 40.89 -35.77
C PHE A 6 12.11 40.21 -34.72
N VAL A 7 10.99 40.83 -34.35
CA VAL A 7 10.01 40.25 -33.40
C VAL A 7 9.22 39.10 -34.04
N ALA A 8 8.90 39.19 -35.34
CA ALA A 8 8.25 38.10 -36.06
C ALA A 8 9.16 36.87 -36.26
N LEU A 9 10.48 37.08 -36.40
CA LEU A 9 11.44 35.97 -36.52
C LEU A 9 11.65 35.22 -35.19
N PHE A 10 11.50 35.91 -34.05
CA PHE A 10 11.65 35.30 -32.72
C PHE A 10 10.42 34.45 -32.31
N ALA A 11 9.23 34.74 -32.85
CA ALA A 11 8.01 33.99 -32.56
C ALA A 11 7.93 32.63 -33.28
N ILE A 12 8.68 32.42 -34.36
CA ILE A 12 8.69 31.15 -35.12
C ILE A 12 9.70 30.16 -34.53
N ALA A 13 10.66 30.62 -33.72
CA ALA A 13 11.70 29.77 -33.12
C ALA A 13 11.24 29.01 -31.86
N LEU A 14 10.05 29.30 -31.31
CA LEU A 14 9.57 28.65 -30.08
C LEU A 14 8.71 27.39 -30.30
N SER A 15 8.44 26.98 -31.55
CA SER A 15 7.45 25.93 -31.84
C SER A 15 8.01 24.52 -32.03
N SER A 16 9.32 24.32 -31.88
CA SER A 16 9.95 23.01 -32.10
C SER A 16 10.39 22.37 -30.79
N SER A 17 9.46 22.14 -29.87
CA SER A 17 9.65 21.09 -28.87
C SER A 17 9.25 19.77 -29.52
N THR A 18 10.19 19.13 -30.22
CA THR A 18 10.09 17.70 -30.47
C THR A 18 10.16 17.02 -29.10
N LEU A 19 9.00 16.58 -28.58
CA LEU A 19 8.96 15.61 -27.49
C LEU A 19 9.43 14.26 -28.05
N GLU A 20 10.73 14.16 -28.25
CA GLU A 20 11.40 12.90 -28.56
C GLU A 20 11.80 12.28 -27.21
N GLY A 21 11.21 11.13 -26.88
CA GLY A 21 11.55 10.35 -25.67
C GLY A 21 10.51 10.31 -24.55
N GLN A 22 9.24 10.67 -24.80
CA GLN A 22 8.19 10.39 -23.81
C GLN A 22 7.70 8.94 -23.95
N GLU A 23 8.02 8.12 -22.96
CA GLU A 23 7.48 6.78 -22.80
C GLU A 23 5.97 6.87 -22.54
N ASN A 24 5.17 6.30 -23.43
CA ASN A 24 3.71 6.30 -23.31
C ASN A 24 3.26 4.99 -22.68
N TYR A 25 2.83 5.08 -21.42
CA TYR A 25 2.28 3.94 -20.70
C TYR A 25 0.91 3.55 -21.29
N ILE A 26 0.78 2.27 -21.65
CA ILE A 26 -0.46 1.67 -22.13
C ILE A 26 -0.89 0.54 -21.21
N HIS A 27 -2.17 0.55 -20.85
CA HIS A 27 -2.76 -0.53 -20.07
C HIS A 27 -3.26 -1.62 -21.03
N VAL A 28 -2.71 -2.84 -20.90
CA VAL A 28 -3.06 -3.97 -21.75
C VAL A 28 -3.76 -5.04 -20.91
N PRO A 29 -5.11 -5.07 -20.89
CA PRO A 29 -5.83 -6.10 -20.16
C PRO A 29 -5.68 -7.46 -20.87
N PRO A 30 -5.56 -8.58 -20.13
CA PRO A 30 -5.48 -9.90 -20.73
C PRO A 30 -6.82 -10.29 -21.37
N SER A 31 -6.80 -10.61 -22.67
CA SER A 31 -7.95 -11.08 -23.45
C SER A 31 -8.05 -12.61 -23.48
N HIS A 32 -6.93 -13.32 -23.43
CA HIS A 32 -6.89 -14.79 -23.42
C HIS A 32 -5.80 -15.32 -22.49
N VAL A 33 -6.06 -16.43 -21.80
CA VAL A 33 -5.09 -17.08 -20.91
C VAL A 33 -5.07 -18.58 -21.20
N THR A 34 -3.90 -19.10 -21.60
CA THR A 34 -3.66 -20.53 -21.82
C THR A 34 -2.75 -21.05 -20.72
N VAL A 35 -3.23 -22.00 -19.91
CA VAL A 35 -2.48 -22.56 -18.78
C VAL A 35 -1.78 -23.86 -19.19
N PHE A 36 -0.48 -23.96 -18.89
CA PHE A 36 0.36 -25.13 -19.12
C PHE A 36 0.84 -25.72 -17.78
N SER A 37 1.43 -26.92 -17.81
CA SER A 37 1.97 -27.59 -16.61
C SER A 37 3.11 -26.82 -15.93
N SER A 38 3.84 -25.98 -16.68
CA SER A 38 4.99 -25.21 -16.18
C SER A 38 4.88 -23.69 -16.45
N GLY A 39 3.68 -23.16 -16.64
CA GLY A 39 3.50 -21.72 -16.87
C GLY A 39 2.12 -21.36 -17.42
N ALA A 40 1.92 -20.08 -17.73
CA ALA A 40 0.72 -19.61 -18.43
C ALA A 40 1.14 -18.61 -19.50
N GLN A 41 0.50 -18.70 -20.67
CA GLN A 41 0.61 -17.70 -21.73
C GLN A 41 -0.59 -16.77 -21.62
N LEU A 42 -0.32 -15.47 -21.50
CA LEU A 42 -1.35 -14.43 -21.52
C LEU A 42 -1.29 -13.72 -22.87
N SER A 43 -2.43 -13.49 -23.48
CA SER A 43 -2.54 -12.63 -24.66
C SER A 43 -3.44 -11.45 -24.35
N GLY A 44 -3.08 -10.28 -24.82
CA GLY A 44 -3.84 -9.04 -24.64
C GLY A 44 -3.81 -8.19 -25.90
N ASP A 45 -4.83 -7.35 -26.04
CA ASP A 45 -4.99 -6.45 -27.18
C ASP A 45 -5.02 -5.00 -26.68
N ALA A 46 -4.27 -4.12 -27.35
CA ALA A 46 -4.20 -2.70 -27.03
C ALA A 46 -4.41 -1.86 -28.29
N ALA A 47 -5.22 -0.82 -28.21
CA ALA A 47 -5.37 0.15 -29.29
C ALA A 47 -4.35 1.28 -29.10
N VAL A 48 -3.61 1.60 -30.17
CA VAL A 48 -2.64 2.70 -30.16
C VAL A 48 -2.96 3.68 -31.28
N THR A 49 -2.78 4.97 -31.01
CA THR A 49 -2.90 6.02 -32.02
C THR A 49 -1.56 6.71 -32.15
N LEU A 50 -0.93 6.53 -33.31
CA LEU A 50 0.41 7.00 -33.60
C LEU A 50 0.31 8.28 -34.43
N GLN A 51 1.10 9.29 -34.07
CA GLN A 51 1.42 10.41 -34.94
C GLN A 51 2.72 10.10 -35.72
N PRO A 52 3.01 10.79 -36.83
CA PRO A 52 4.27 10.62 -37.55
C PRO A 52 5.47 10.79 -36.60
N GLY A 53 6.38 9.82 -36.58
CA GLY A 53 7.54 9.80 -35.68
C GLY A 53 7.82 8.43 -35.05
N THR A 54 8.79 8.40 -34.14
CA THR A 54 9.15 7.22 -33.34
C THR A 54 8.59 7.39 -31.94
N TRP A 55 7.90 6.37 -31.45
CA TRP A 55 7.22 6.38 -30.17
C TRP A 55 7.57 5.12 -29.38
N GLU A 56 7.83 5.31 -28.09
CA GLU A 56 8.01 4.20 -27.15
C GLU A 56 6.73 4.01 -26.35
N TYR A 57 6.20 2.79 -26.39
CA TYR A 57 5.03 2.37 -25.63
C TYR A 57 5.44 1.36 -24.57
N VAL A 58 5.00 1.59 -23.34
CA VAL A 58 5.35 0.74 -22.19
C VAL A 58 4.10 0.03 -21.70
N ALA A 59 4.09 -1.30 -21.79
CA ALA A 59 3.09 -2.14 -21.16
C ALA A 59 3.61 -2.58 -19.78
N GLY A 60 3.08 -1.97 -18.72
CA GLY A 60 3.51 -2.20 -17.34
C GLY A 60 2.58 -3.12 -16.53
N GLY A 61 3.03 -3.46 -15.31
CA GLY A 61 2.27 -4.32 -14.39
C GLY A 61 2.33 -5.81 -14.70
N LEU A 62 3.37 -6.24 -15.44
CA LEU A 62 3.58 -7.63 -15.82
C LEU A 62 4.46 -8.37 -14.80
N SER A 63 4.49 -9.70 -14.88
CA SER A 63 5.34 -10.53 -14.02
C SER A 63 6.82 -10.25 -14.29
N PRO A 64 7.68 -10.12 -13.27
CA PRO A 64 9.13 -9.96 -13.46
C PRO A 64 9.84 -11.21 -13.99
N TYR A 65 9.16 -12.36 -14.00
CA TYR A 65 9.70 -13.65 -14.42
C TYR A 65 9.30 -14.03 -15.86
N ILE A 66 8.90 -13.05 -16.68
CA ILE A 66 8.64 -13.28 -18.10
C ILE A 66 9.93 -13.73 -18.79
N ASP A 67 9.86 -14.78 -19.59
CA ASP A 67 10.95 -15.16 -20.48
C ASP A 67 11.00 -14.12 -21.63
N PRO A 68 12.10 -13.34 -21.77
CA PRO A 68 12.20 -12.36 -22.84
C PRO A 68 12.03 -12.96 -24.24
N ASN A 69 12.36 -14.25 -24.42
CA ASN A 69 12.25 -14.94 -25.70
C ASN A 69 10.83 -15.41 -26.02
N SER A 70 9.93 -15.45 -25.03
CA SER A 70 8.54 -15.83 -25.23
C SER A 70 7.66 -14.67 -25.67
N ILE A 71 8.17 -13.44 -25.59
CA ILE A 71 7.39 -12.23 -25.88
C ILE A 71 7.17 -12.12 -27.39
N GLN A 72 5.90 -12.07 -27.80
CA GLN A 72 5.51 -11.79 -29.18
C GLN A 72 4.61 -10.56 -29.24
N VAL A 73 4.99 -9.61 -30.09
CA VAL A 73 4.18 -8.43 -30.37
C VAL A 73 3.82 -8.44 -31.85
N ARG A 74 2.52 -8.31 -32.14
CA ARG A 74 1.99 -8.19 -33.51
C ARG A 74 1.21 -6.89 -33.62
N GLY A 75 1.46 -6.15 -34.69
CA GLY A 75 0.78 -4.90 -34.99
C GLY A 75 -0.13 -5.04 -36.21
N GLU A 76 -1.35 -4.53 -36.11
CA GLU A 76 -2.29 -4.36 -37.22
C GLU A 76 -2.44 -2.86 -37.50
N GLY A 77 -1.79 -2.37 -38.57
CA GLY A 77 -1.87 -0.98 -39.04
C GLY A 77 -0.67 -0.57 -39.91
N ASP A 78 -0.70 0.65 -40.44
CA ASP A 78 0.36 1.24 -41.28
C ASP A 78 1.50 1.83 -40.41
N PHE A 79 2.14 0.98 -39.61
CA PHE A 79 3.28 1.31 -38.75
C PHE A 79 4.24 0.13 -38.65
N MET A 80 5.50 0.41 -38.30
CA MET A 80 6.56 -0.59 -38.15
C MET A 80 6.93 -0.75 -36.67
N ILE A 81 7.01 -2.00 -36.20
CA ILE A 81 7.57 -2.33 -34.89
C ILE A 81 9.09 -2.38 -35.04
N MET A 82 9.78 -1.43 -34.44
CA MET A 82 11.24 -1.31 -34.53
C MET A 82 11.95 -2.21 -33.52
N GLY A 83 11.34 -2.44 -32.36
CA GLY A 83 11.92 -3.26 -31.32
C GLY A 83 10.95 -3.55 -30.19
N VAL A 84 11.22 -4.66 -29.50
CA VAL A 84 10.55 -5.05 -28.27
C VAL A 84 11.65 -5.37 -27.27
N SER A 85 11.62 -4.71 -26.13
CA SER A 85 12.55 -4.97 -25.03
C SER A 85 11.77 -5.21 -23.74
N HIS A 86 12.32 -6.05 -22.89
CA HIS A 86 11.79 -6.31 -21.56
C HIS A 86 12.70 -5.63 -20.54
N ARG A 87 12.10 -4.91 -19.59
CA ARG A 87 12.82 -4.34 -18.46
C ARG A 87 12.03 -4.53 -17.19
N ASN A 88 12.74 -4.60 -16.08
CA ASN A 88 12.16 -4.66 -14.75
C ASN A 88 12.10 -3.23 -14.19
N ASN A 89 10.90 -2.77 -13.86
CA ASN A 89 10.69 -1.50 -13.17
C ASN A 89 10.71 -1.73 -11.66
N TYR A 90 11.64 -1.05 -11.00
CA TYR A 90 11.87 -1.13 -9.55
C TYR A 90 11.26 0.06 -8.78
N LEU A 91 10.71 1.05 -9.50
CA LEU A 91 10.28 2.34 -8.95
C LEU A 91 8.76 2.47 -8.88
N GLU A 92 8.03 1.94 -9.87
CA GLU A 92 6.56 2.01 -9.92
C GLU A 92 5.96 0.62 -9.73
N ASN A 93 5.60 0.27 -8.50
CA ASN A 93 4.71 -0.85 -8.21
C ASN A 93 3.32 -0.32 -7.78
N PRO A 94 2.49 0.17 -8.74
CA PRO A 94 1.27 0.90 -8.42
C PRO A 94 0.14 0.03 -7.84
N SER A 95 0.19 -1.30 -8.01
CA SER A 95 -0.88 -2.19 -7.53
C SER A 95 -0.86 -2.46 -6.01
N GLU A 96 0.22 -2.08 -5.32
CA GLU A 96 0.43 -2.39 -3.90
C GLU A 96 0.38 -1.18 -2.97
N SER A 97 0.50 0.05 -3.46
CA SER A 97 0.45 1.25 -2.62
C SER A 97 -0.83 1.32 -1.78
N ASP A 98 -1.99 1.11 -2.39
CA ASP A 98 -3.28 1.25 -1.71
C ASP A 98 -3.51 0.15 -0.67
N LYS A 99 -3.15 -1.10 -0.99
CA LYS A 99 -3.28 -2.24 -0.06
C LYS A 99 -2.31 -2.13 1.10
N ILE A 100 -1.06 -1.73 0.85
CA ILE A 100 -0.06 -1.50 1.88
C ILE A 100 -0.46 -0.31 2.76
N SER A 101 -0.98 0.77 2.16
CA SER A 101 -1.47 1.94 2.89
C SER A 101 -2.64 1.56 3.80
N ALA A 102 -3.65 0.86 3.28
CA ALA A 102 -4.79 0.39 4.06
C ALA A 102 -4.37 -0.52 5.23
N LEU A 103 -3.37 -1.38 5.02
CA LEU A 103 -2.84 -2.25 6.07
C LEU A 103 -2.11 -1.46 7.16
N ARG A 104 -1.30 -0.47 6.78
CA ARG A 104 -0.64 0.46 7.72
C ARG A 104 -1.64 1.28 8.52
N GLU A 105 -2.69 1.78 7.88
CA GLU A 105 -3.76 2.52 8.57
C GLU A 105 -4.45 1.65 9.62
N ARG A 106 -4.74 0.38 9.28
CA ARG A 106 -5.34 -0.55 10.23
C ARG A 106 -4.43 -0.88 11.41
N ILE A 107 -3.14 -1.08 11.16
CA ILE A 107 -2.13 -1.26 12.23
C ILE A 107 -2.08 -0.03 13.14
N LYS A 108 -2.07 1.17 12.56
CA LYS A 108 -2.07 2.43 13.33
C LYS A 108 -3.33 2.58 14.18
N ALA A 109 -4.49 2.24 13.64
CA ALA A 109 -5.75 2.27 14.38
C ALA A 109 -5.75 1.29 15.57
N LEU A 110 -5.21 0.08 15.39
CA LEU A 110 -5.05 -0.88 16.49
C LEU A 110 -4.06 -0.40 17.54
N GLN A 111 -2.97 0.26 17.12
CA GLN A 111 -1.99 0.80 18.05
C GLN A 111 -2.59 1.87 18.97
N ILE A 112 -3.39 2.79 18.41
CA ILE A 112 -4.11 3.79 19.21
C ILE A 112 -5.03 3.10 20.23
N ARG A 113 -5.78 2.08 19.82
CA ARG A 113 -6.65 1.33 20.73
C ARG A 113 -5.88 0.60 21.83
N ILE A 114 -4.68 0.10 21.53
CA ILE A 114 -3.80 -0.51 22.53
C ILE A 114 -3.35 0.53 23.55
N GLU A 115 -2.91 1.70 23.09
CA GLU A 115 -2.48 2.82 23.96
C GLU A 115 -3.62 3.31 24.86
N ASP A 116 -4.84 3.43 24.33
CA ASP A 116 -6.03 3.80 25.10
C ASP A 116 -6.32 2.77 26.21
N GLU A 117 -6.24 1.47 25.89
CA GLU A 117 -6.53 0.40 26.84
C GLU A 117 -5.41 0.19 27.86
N GLU A 118 -4.15 0.45 27.50
CA GLU A 118 -3.02 0.49 28.43
C GLU A 118 -3.16 1.62 29.43
N THR A 119 -3.51 2.83 28.95
CA THR A 119 -3.78 3.99 29.80
C THR A 119 -4.93 3.71 30.76
N ALA A 120 -6.02 3.12 30.28
CA ALA A 120 -7.15 2.73 31.12
C ALA A 120 -6.76 1.69 32.18
N THR A 121 -5.88 0.75 31.83
CA THR A 121 -5.35 -0.25 32.76
C THR A 121 -4.46 0.38 33.83
N GLU A 122 -3.62 1.34 33.46
CA GLU A 122 -2.76 2.08 34.39
C GLU A 122 -3.57 2.86 35.43
N VAL A 123 -4.63 3.55 35.00
CA VAL A 123 -5.56 4.23 35.92
C VAL A 123 -6.21 3.26 36.91
N LEU A 124 -6.58 2.06 36.45
CA LEU A 124 -7.13 1.02 37.34
C LEU A 124 -6.09 0.49 38.33
N LEU A 125 -4.83 0.34 37.91
CA LEU A 125 -3.72 -0.05 38.80
C LEU A 125 -3.41 1.02 39.83
N GLU A 126 -3.49 2.31 39.47
CA GLU A 126 -3.41 3.41 40.43
C GLU A 126 -4.55 3.38 41.43
N ARG A 127 -5.78 3.12 40.97
CA ARG A 127 -6.93 2.97 41.84
C ARG A 127 -6.77 1.79 42.80
N GLU A 128 -6.21 0.68 42.34
CA GLU A 128 -5.85 -0.46 43.19
C GLU A 128 -4.85 -0.04 44.29
N ARG A 129 -3.76 0.65 43.91
CA ARG A 129 -2.75 1.15 44.85
C ARG A 129 -3.37 2.11 45.87
N PHE A 130 -4.24 3.00 45.43
CA PHE A 130 -4.96 3.93 46.29
C PHE A 130 -5.86 3.21 47.29
N LEU A 131 -6.65 2.22 46.84
CA LEU A 131 -7.49 1.43 47.74
C LEU A 131 -6.66 0.69 48.79
N LYS A 132 -5.54 0.09 48.39
CA LYS A 132 -4.63 -0.62 49.28
C LYS A 132 -4.00 0.32 50.31
N ALA A 133 -3.48 1.47 49.88
CA ALA A 133 -2.88 2.45 50.77
C ALA A 133 -3.90 3.00 51.80
N ASN A 134 -5.14 3.26 51.38
CA ASN A 134 -6.20 3.67 52.32
C ASN A 134 -6.55 2.57 53.31
N TYR A 135 -6.66 1.32 52.86
CA TYR A 135 -6.89 0.18 53.75
C TYR A 135 -5.77 0.08 54.80
N ASP A 136 -4.50 0.18 54.38
CA ASP A 136 -3.35 0.10 55.27
C ASP A 136 -3.38 1.23 56.33
N ILE A 137 -3.61 2.48 55.91
CA ILE A 137 -3.70 3.65 56.82
C ILE A 137 -4.82 3.47 57.84
N VAL A 138 -6.00 3.03 57.41
CA VAL A 138 -7.15 2.89 58.31
C VAL A 138 -6.93 1.70 59.24
N SER A 139 -6.43 0.56 58.76
CA SER A 139 -6.15 -0.62 59.60
C SER A 139 -5.16 -0.36 60.74
N GLN A 140 -4.26 0.62 60.59
CA GLN A 140 -3.27 1.00 61.61
C GLN A 140 -3.81 1.97 62.67
N LYS A 141 -5.03 2.51 62.52
CA LYS A 141 -5.61 3.42 63.52
C LYS A 141 -6.19 2.64 64.70
N SER A 142 -5.71 2.96 65.90
CA SER A 142 -6.05 2.31 67.17
C SER A 142 -7.46 2.59 67.72
N THR A 143 -8.31 3.33 67.00
CA THR A 143 -9.60 3.87 67.49
C THR A 143 -10.84 3.40 66.73
N ILE A 144 -10.73 2.32 65.94
CA ILE A 144 -11.83 1.84 65.08
C ILE A 144 -12.74 0.88 65.85
N THR A 145 -14.07 1.06 65.74
CA THR A 145 -15.04 0.12 66.33
C THR A 145 -15.21 -1.14 65.45
N PRO A 146 -15.65 -2.28 66.02
CA PRO A 146 -15.88 -3.51 65.25
C PRO A 146 -16.82 -3.34 64.03
N GLU A 147 -17.87 -2.52 64.18
CA GLU A 147 -18.83 -2.23 63.12
C GLU A 147 -18.20 -1.41 61.98
N GLN A 148 -17.39 -0.41 62.33
CA GLN A 148 -16.66 0.40 61.35
C GLN A 148 -15.62 -0.44 60.60
N PHE A 149 -14.97 -1.37 61.29
CA PHE A 149 -14.02 -2.29 60.68
C PHE A 149 -14.70 -3.24 59.68
N LYS A 150 -15.88 -3.79 60.03
CA LYS A 150 -16.66 -4.64 59.13
C LYS A 150 -17.08 -3.89 57.86
N ALA A 151 -17.63 -2.68 58.01
CA ALA A 151 -18.04 -1.86 56.87
C ALA A 151 -16.85 -1.50 55.96
N MET A 152 -15.68 -1.24 56.54
CA MET A 152 -14.45 -0.99 55.77
C MET A 152 -14.03 -2.21 54.93
N ILE A 153 -14.03 -3.41 55.51
CA ILE A 153 -13.67 -4.64 54.78
C ILE A 153 -14.62 -4.88 53.60
N GLU A 154 -15.92 -4.67 53.79
CA GLU A 154 -16.91 -4.81 52.71
C GLU A 154 -16.66 -3.79 51.58
N ILE A 155 -16.45 -2.51 51.92
CA ILE A 155 -16.19 -1.45 50.94
C ILE A 155 -14.89 -1.72 50.18
N TYR A 156 -13.83 -2.09 50.89
CA TYR A 156 -12.54 -2.42 50.30
C TYR A 156 -12.62 -3.67 49.41
N GLY A 157 -13.26 -4.74 49.90
CA GLY A 157 -13.44 -5.98 49.16
C GLY A 157 -14.22 -5.78 47.87
N ALA A 158 -15.38 -5.12 47.94
CA ALA A 158 -16.20 -4.82 46.76
C ALA A 158 -15.47 -3.90 45.76
N GLY A 159 -14.76 -2.88 46.26
CA GLY A 159 -13.96 -1.98 45.44
C GLY A 159 -12.81 -2.70 44.74
N MET A 160 -12.09 -3.56 45.47
CA MET A 160 -10.96 -4.34 44.95
C MET A 160 -11.43 -5.38 43.91
N GLU A 161 -12.52 -6.09 44.17
CA GLU A 161 -13.10 -7.05 43.22
C GLU A 161 -13.50 -6.36 41.92
N SER A 162 -14.17 -5.20 42.01
CA SER A 162 -14.53 -4.38 40.85
C SER A 162 -13.32 -3.96 40.03
N VAL A 163 -12.28 -3.43 40.69
CA VAL A 163 -11.04 -2.98 40.03
C VAL A 163 -10.30 -4.15 39.38
N LYS A 164 -10.11 -5.27 40.08
CA LYS A 164 -9.43 -6.46 39.55
C LYS A 164 -10.19 -7.08 38.38
N SER A 165 -11.52 -7.14 38.45
CA SER A 165 -12.35 -7.61 37.35
C SER A 165 -12.23 -6.71 36.13
N ALA A 166 -12.20 -5.39 36.31
CA ALA A 166 -11.97 -4.44 35.22
C ALA A 166 -10.58 -4.61 34.58
N ILE A 167 -9.51 -4.71 35.39
CA ILE A 167 -8.14 -4.95 34.90
C ILE A 167 -8.07 -6.24 34.08
N LEU A 168 -8.69 -7.33 34.56
CA LEU A 168 -8.70 -8.60 33.83
C LEU A 168 -9.38 -8.48 32.46
N LYS A 169 -10.50 -7.77 32.38
CA LYS A 169 -11.20 -7.52 31.11
C LYS A 169 -10.33 -6.72 30.15
N LYS A 170 -9.69 -5.66 30.63
CA LYS A 170 -8.81 -4.78 29.85
C LYS A 170 -7.59 -5.54 29.31
N ASN A 171 -6.96 -6.37 30.15
CA ASN A 171 -5.84 -7.22 29.73
C ASN A 171 -6.22 -8.25 28.66
N ARG A 172 -7.44 -8.79 28.69
CA ARG A 172 -7.94 -9.69 27.63
C ARG A 172 -8.08 -8.97 26.30
N ILE A 173 -8.68 -7.78 26.31
CA ILE A 173 -8.82 -6.92 25.12
C ILE A 173 -7.43 -6.55 24.56
N LEU A 174 -6.49 -6.15 25.43
CA LEU A 174 -5.12 -5.84 25.02
C LEU A 174 -4.43 -7.03 24.35
N LYS A 175 -4.63 -8.24 24.89
CA LYS A 175 -4.09 -9.46 24.29
C LYS A 175 -4.66 -9.67 22.88
N GLU A 176 -5.97 -9.55 22.71
CA GLU A 176 -6.64 -9.70 21.41
C GLU A 176 -6.14 -8.67 20.39
N TYR A 177 -6.00 -7.40 20.77
CA TYR A 177 -5.49 -6.36 19.88
C TYR A 177 -4.03 -6.56 19.50
N ARG A 178 -3.18 -7.03 20.44
CA ARG A 178 -1.78 -7.34 20.14
C ARG A 178 -1.65 -8.52 19.18
N GLU A 179 -2.47 -9.56 19.36
CA GLU A 179 -2.52 -10.70 18.43
C GLU A 179 -3.02 -10.30 17.03
N GLU A 180 -4.03 -9.42 16.93
CA GLU A 180 -4.49 -8.89 15.64
C GLU A 180 -3.40 -8.03 14.97
N LYS A 181 -2.76 -7.15 15.74
CA LYS A 181 -1.65 -6.32 15.24
C LYS A 181 -0.51 -7.18 14.72
N GLU A 182 -0.09 -8.21 15.45
CA GLU A 182 0.99 -9.11 15.04
C GLU A 182 0.66 -9.81 13.71
N LYS A 183 -0.57 -10.28 13.53
CA LYS A 183 -1.03 -10.88 12.26
C LYS A 183 -0.94 -9.88 11.10
N LEU A 184 -1.34 -8.63 11.33
CA LEU A 184 -1.27 -7.58 10.31
C LEU A 184 0.16 -7.16 10.00
N ASP A 185 1.05 -7.10 11.00
CA ASP A 185 2.47 -6.84 10.81
C ASP A 185 3.13 -7.96 9.98
N GLN A 186 2.77 -9.22 10.23
CA GLN A 186 3.23 -10.36 9.42
C GLN A 186 2.71 -10.28 7.97
N GLN A 187 1.44 -9.91 7.78
CA GLN A 187 0.88 -9.67 6.44
C GLN A 187 1.60 -8.53 5.72
N LEU A 188 1.94 -7.46 6.45
CA LEU A 188 2.67 -6.32 5.90
C LEU A 188 4.08 -6.71 5.49
N ALA A 189 4.81 -7.45 6.33
CA ALA A 189 6.15 -7.94 6.01
C ALA A 189 6.15 -8.85 4.77
N GLY A 190 5.21 -9.79 4.70
CA GLY A 190 5.06 -10.67 3.53
C GLY A 190 4.65 -9.94 2.25
N THR A 191 3.90 -8.84 2.37
CA THR A 191 3.55 -7.98 1.22
C THR A 191 4.74 -7.12 0.79
N ILE A 192 5.48 -6.52 1.73
CA ILE A 192 6.67 -5.71 1.41
C ILE A 192 7.76 -6.54 0.72
N ASP A 193 7.98 -7.80 1.12
CA ASP A 193 8.95 -8.66 0.44
C ASP A 193 8.51 -9.04 -0.97
N ARG A 194 7.21 -9.12 -1.24
CA ARG A 194 6.68 -9.21 -2.62
C ARG A 194 6.76 -7.88 -3.35
N SER A 195 6.64 -6.75 -2.64
CA SER A 195 6.71 -5.40 -3.17
C SER A 195 8.07 -4.99 -3.71
N LYS A 196 9.14 -5.52 -3.11
CA LYS A 196 10.51 -5.38 -3.62
C LYS A 196 10.75 -6.15 -4.91
N MET A 197 9.83 -7.05 -5.31
CA MET A 197 9.93 -7.66 -6.62
C MET A 197 9.63 -6.59 -7.66
N PRO A 198 10.53 -6.40 -8.65
CA PRO A 198 10.23 -5.48 -9.74
C PRO A 198 8.95 -5.90 -10.45
N THR A 199 8.28 -4.95 -11.08
CA THR A 199 7.26 -5.27 -12.07
C THR A 199 7.94 -5.39 -13.43
N GLY A 200 7.62 -6.44 -14.18
CA GLY A 200 8.04 -6.56 -15.57
C GLY A 200 7.34 -5.52 -16.43
N GLU A 201 8.07 -4.92 -17.36
CA GLU A 201 7.57 -4.01 -18.38
C GLU A 201 8.04 -4.48 -19.76
N ILE A 202 7.14 -4.41 -20.74
CA ILE A 202 7.47 -4.62 -22.15
C ILE A 202 7.47 -3.25 -22.82
N VAL A 203 8.63 -2.81 -23.29
CA VAL A 203 8.82 -1.57 -24.04
C VAL A 203 8.81 -1.90 -25.53
N MET A 204 7.89 -1.28 -26.25
CA MET A 204 7.71 -1.45 -27.69
C MET A 204 8.03 -0.13 -28.39
N THR A 205 9.00 -0.16 -29.30
CA THR A 205 9.34 1.00 -30.12
C THR A 205 8.61 0.89 -31.45
N LEU A 206 7.72 1.84 -31.72
CA LEU A 206 6.89 1.90 -32.93
C LEU A 206 7.31 3.10 -33.76
N SER A 207 7.37 2.94 -35.08
CA SER A 207 7.62 4.03 -36.02
C SER A 207 6.50 4.12 -37.05
N GLY A 208 5.97 5.33 -37.26
CA GLY A 208 4.93 5.60 -38.23
C GLY A 208 5.31 6.80 -39.10
N SER A 209 5.09 6.71 -40.41
CA SER A 209 5.30 7.84 -41.34
C SER A 209 4.05 8.70 -41.53
N LYS A 210 2.89 8.21 -41.09
CA LYS A 210 1.56 8.85 -41.20
C LYS A 210 0.81 8.69 -39.89
N PRO A 211 -0.17 9.56 -39.58
CA PRO A 211 -1.04 9.35 -38.44
C PRO A 211 -1.90 8.11 -38.67
N VAL A 212 -1.82 7.14 -37.75
CA VAL A 212 -2.51 5.85 -37.88
C VAL A 212 -3.03 5.36 -36.54
N THR A 213 -4.25 4.84 -36.54
CA THR A 213 -4.79 4.07 -35.42
C THR A 213 -4.60 2.60 -35.72
N GLY A 214 -3.91 1.91 -34.82
CA GLY A 214 -3.54 0.51 -34.95
C GLY A 214 -3.95 -0.31 -33.73
N LYS A 215 -3.91 -1.64 -33.89
CA LYS A 215 -4.05 -2.58 -32.78
C LYS A 215 -2.72 -3.30 -32.56
N LEU A 216 -2.34 -3.45 -31.30
CA LEU A 216 -1.22 -4.28 -30.86
C LEU A 216 -1.78 -5.49 -30.16
N LYS A 217 -1.35 -6.68 -30.58
CA LYS A 217 -1.56 -7.94 -29.88
C LYS A 217 -0.24 -8.36 -29.24
N ILE A 218 -0.26 -8.52 -27.93
CA ILE A 218 0.89 -8.94 -27.13
C ILE A 218 0.59 -10.33 -26.58
N SER A 219 1.54 -11.26 -26.68
CA SER A 219 1.41 -12.62 -26.14
C SER A 219 2.72 -13.18 -25.60
#